data_AF-A0A024E1U4-F1
#
_entry.id   AF-A0A024E1U4-F1
#
_cell.length_a   1.000
_cell.length_b   1.000
_cell.length_c   1.000
_cell.angle_alpha   90.00
_cell.angle_beta   90.00
_cell.angle_gamma   90.00
#
_symmetry.space_group_name_H-M   'P 1'
#
loop_
_entity.id
_entity.type
_entity.pdbx_description
1 polymer ?
#
loop_
_entity_poly.entity_id
_entity_poly.type
_entity_poly.pdbx_seq_one_letter_code
_entity_poly.pdbx_strand_id
1 'polypeptide(L)'
;MDMMGGEFCANATRAYGLYSAGFYDTDGLVDIEVYVSGHKGTTDVIADVKNQKAYVALDGPIGRENLRIDSKDCTLIKLNGISHLVVEEEEDRDFVDKALEVLKKDHKDEAYGVLFLDKEKLDMIPYVYVEGSDTLFRESSCGSGTIAVVNYLEEDIAKLGEDYKISIKFSCL
;
A
#
# COMPACT_ATOMS: atom_id res chain seq x y z
N MET A 1 -14.54 -11.76 -1.96
CA MET A 1 -14.76 -10.46 -1.30
C MET A 1 -14.50 -9.41 -2.35
N ASP A 2 -15.48 -8.58 -2.69
CA ASP A 2 -15.32 -7.61 -3.77
C ASP A 2 -15.22 -6.21 -3.18
N MET A 3 -14.15 -5.50 -3.55
CA MET A 3 -13.95 -4.10 -3.16
C MET A 3 -14.86 -3.19 -4.00
N MET A 4 -15.20 -2.03 -3.45
CA MET A 4 -16.11 -1.09 -4.10
C MET A 4 -15.58 -0.61 -5.46
N GLY A 5 -14.27 -0.36 -5.59
CA GLY A 5 -13.63 0.04 -6.84
C GLY A 5 -13.12 -1.12 -7.67
N GLY A 6 -13.38 -2.37 -7.26
CA GLY A 6 -12.89 -3.58 -7.93
C GLY A 6 -11.38 -3.83 -7.80
N GLU A 7 -10.68 -2.99 -7.04
CA GLU A 7 -9.25 -3.07 -6.79
C GLU A 7 -8.90 -4.13 -5.73
N PHE A 8 -7.61 -4.40 -5.56
CA PHE A 8 -7.10 -5.18 -4.44
C PHE A 8 -6.73 -4.28 -3.24
N CYS A 9 -7.21 -4.65 -2.05
CA CYS A 9 -6.88 -3.95 -0.80
C CYS A 9 -6.35 -4.92 0.27
N ALA A 10 -5.06 -4.80 0.58
CA ALA A 10 -4.40 -5.60 1.62
C ALA A 10 -5.04 -5.42 3.02
N ASN A 11 -5.39 -4.18 3.36
CA ASN A 11 -5.97 -3.84 4.67
C ASN A 11 -7.35 -4.48 4.85
N ALA A 12 -8.21 -4.41 3.83
CA ALA A 12 -9.51 -5.06 3.84
C ALA A 12 -9.37 -6.59 3.87
N THR A 13 -8.45 -7.13 3.06
CA THR A 13 -8.19 -8.58 2.98
C THR A 13 -7.76 -9.17 4.32
N ARG A 14 -6.79 -8.56 5.02
CA ARG A 14 -6.37 -9.04 6.36
C ARG A 14 -7.50 -8.94 7.39
N ALA A 15 -8.31 -7.88 7.33
CA ALA A 15 -9.41 -7.69 8.27
C ALA A 15 -10.52 -8.73 8.03
N TYR A 16 -10.83 -9.00 6.76
CA TYR A 16 -11.77 -10.04 6.38
C TYR A 16 -11.29 -11.44 6.77
N GLY A 17 -10.00 -11.74 6.58
CA GLY A 17 -9.43 -13.01 7.02
C GLY A 17 -9.50 -13.20 8.54
N LEU A 18 -9.16 -12.16 9.33
CA LEU A 18 -9.32 -12.21 10.79
C LEU A 18 -10.77 -12.41 11.22
N TYR A 19 -11.71 -11.67 10.61
CA TYR A 19 -13.14 -11.83 10.85
C TYR A 19 -13.61 -13.25 10.53
N SER A 20 -13.18 -13.79 9.38
CA SER A 20 -13.53 -15.13 8.92
C SER A 20 -12.95 -16.22 9.84
N ALA A 21 -11.73 -16.01 10.35
CA ALA A 21 -11.09 -16.91 11.30
C ALA A 21 -11.88 -17.05 12.61
N GLY A 22 -12.64 -16.02 13.01
CA GLY A 22 -13.48 -16.04 14.20
C GLY A 22 -14.67 -17.02 14.15
N PHE A 23 -14.97 -17.61 12.99
CA PHE A 23 -15.99 -18.65 12.86
C PHE A 23 -15.44 -20.08 13.07
N TYR A 24 -14.13 -20.24 13.22
CA TYR A 24 -13.51 -21.52 13.53
C TYR A 24 -13.37 -21.68 15.04
N ASP A 25 -13.56 -22.90 15.55
CA ASP A 25 -13.40 -23.23 16.97
C ASP A 25 -11.92 -23.43 17.30
N THR A 26 -11.12 -22.37 17.20
CA THR A 26 -9.67 -22.37 17.41
C THR A 26 -9.16 -21.03 17.96
N ASP A 27 -8.29 -21.10 18.96
CA ASP A 27 -7.59 -19.95 19.56
C ASP A 27 -6.16 -19.83 19.02
N GLY A 28 -5.89 -20.34 17.82
CA GLY A 28 -4.55 -20.44 17.23
C GLY A 28 -4.33 -19.56 15.99
N LEU A 29 -3.24 -19.86 15.28
CA LEU A 29 -3.04 -19.38 13.92
C LEU A 29 -3.97 -20.15 12.97
N VAL A 30 -4.66 -19.42 12.12
CA VAL A 30 -5.54 -19.95 11.08
C VAL A 30 -5.10 -19.39 9.74
N ASP A 31 -4.99 -20.27 8.75
CA ASP A 31 -4.76 -19.88 7.37
C ASP A 31 -6.11 -19.75 6.66
N ILE A 32 -6.38 -18.58 6.09
CA ILE A 32 -7.62 -18.27 5.38
C ILE A 32 -7.27 -17.89 3.95
N GLU A 33 -7.64 -18.73 2.99
CA GLU A 33 -7.61 -18.37 1.57
C GLU A 33 -8.73 -17.37 1.25
N VAL A 34 -8.36 -16.19 0.76
CA VAL A 34 -9.32 -15.14 0.39
C VAL A 34 -9.27 -14.89 -1.11
N TYR A 35 -10.42 -15.04 -1.77
CA TYR A 35 -10.66 -14.46 -3.10
C TYR A 35 -11.02 -12.99 -2.94
N VAL A 36 -10.28 -12.11 -3.62
CA VAL A 36 -10.50 -10.66 -3.58
C VAL A 36 -10.36 -10.04 -4.96
N SER A 37 -11.18 -9.04 -5.26
CA SER A 37 -11.10 -8.25 -6.50
C SER A 37 -9.69 -7.65 -6.70
N GLY A 38 -9.31 -7.38 -7.95
CA GLY A 38 -7.98 -6.85 -8.30
C GLY A 38 -6.79 -7.78 -8.05
N HIS A 39 -7.02 -9.01 -7.55
CA HIS A 39 -5.97 -10.03 -7.36
C HIS A 39 -6.29 -11.30 -8.13
N LYS A 40 -5.30 -11.85 -8.83
CA LYS A 40 -5.49 -13.07 -9.61
C LYS A 40 -5.34 -14.30 -8.70
N GLY A 41 -6.45 -15.00 -8.48
CA GLY A 41 -6.48 -16.19 -7.64
C GLY A 41 -6.79 -15.86 -6.19
N THR A 42 -6.30 -16.68 -5.27
CA THR A 42 -6.41 -16.45 -3.83
C THR A 42 -5.19 -15.71 -3.30
N THR A 43 -5.35 -15.07 -2.15
CA THR A 43 -4.24 -14.66 -1.29
C THR A 43 -4.46 -15.22 0.10
N ASP A 44 -3.37 -15.58 0.77
CA ASP A 44 -3.40 -16.22 2.08
C ASP A 44 -3.37 -15.16 3.18
N VAL A 45 -4.28 -15.33 4.15
CA VAL A 45 -4.30 -14.54 5.38
C VAL A 45 -4.01 -15.44 6.56
N ILE A 46 -2.88 -15.18 7.22
CA ILE A 46 -2.55 -15.81 8.49
C ILE A 46 -3.18 -14.99 9.62
N ALA A 47 -4.26 -15.50 10.20
CA ALA A 47 -4.99 -14.90 11.30
C ALA A 47 -4.56 -15.51 12.65
N ASP A 48 -4.03 -14.69 13.54
CA ASP A 48 -3.81 -14.99 14.95
C ASP A 48 -5.05 -14.57 15.74
N VAL A 49 -5.98 -15.53 15.90
CA VAL A 49 -7.28 -15.29 16.56
C VAL A 49 -7.09 -14.87 18.02
N LYS A 50 -6.12 -15.48 18.71
CA LYS A 50 -5.82 -15.18 20.11
C LYS A 50 -5.35 -13.75 20.31
N ASN A 51 -4.45 -13.26 19.47
CA ASN A 51 -3.88 -11.92 19.61
C ASN A 51 -4.61 -10.86 18.76
N GLN A 52 -5.68 -11.25 18.05
CA GLN A 52 -6.44 -10.38 17.15
C GLN A 52 -5.55 -9.69 16.11
N LYS A 53 -4.65 -10.46 15.50
CA LYS A 53 -3.73 -9.98 14.45
C LYS A 53 -3.93 -10.79 13.18
N ALA A 54 -3.69 -10.17 12.03
CA ALA A 54 -3.66 -10.89 10.77
C ALA A 54 -2.59 -10.32 9.84
N TYR A 55 -2.04 -11.21 9.04
CA TYR A 55 -0.99 -10.94 8.07
C TYR A 55 -1.47 -11.40 6.71
N VAL A 56 -1.28 -10.57 5.70
CA VAL A 56 -1.59 -10.90 4.31
C VAL A 56 -0.29 -10.83 3.52
N ALA A 57 -0.04 -11.82 2.68
CA ALA A 57 1.09 -11.79 1.77
C ALA A 57 0.83 -10.76 0.67
N LEU A 58 1.87 -9.99 0.33
CA LEU A 58 1.84 -9.02 -0.75
C LEU A 58 3.03 -9.26 -1.66
N ASP A 59 2.77 -9.17 -2.97
CA ASP A 59 3.82 -9.26 -3.97
C ASP A 59 4.77 -8.07 -3.85
N GLY A 60 6.04 -8.32 -4.19
CA GLY A 60 7.03 -7.26 -4.32
C GLY A 60 6.74 -6.33 -5.51
N PRO A 61 7.42 -5.18 -5.57
CA PRO A 61 7.31 -4.27 -6.70
C PRO A 61 7.69 -4.94 -8.02
N ILE A 62 6.94 -4.62 -9.08
CA ILE A 62 7.16 -5.09 -10.45
C ILE A 62 7.91 -4.06 -11.31
N GLY A 63 8.10 -2.84 -10.81
CA GLY A 63 8.83 -1.80 -11.51
C GLY A 63 9.16 -0.60 -10.64
N ARG A 64 10.20 0.13 -11.05
CA ARG A 64 10.68 1.36 -10.41
C ARG A 64 11.10 2.35 -11.50
N GLU A 65 10.68 3.61 -11.35
CA GLU A 65 10.92 4.67 -12.33
C GLU A 65 11.15 6.02 -11.63
N ASN A 66 12.14 6.79 -12.07
CA ASN A 66 12.36 8.14 -11.57
C ASN A 66 11.61 9.14 -12.46
N LEU A 67 10.82 10.00 -11.84
CA LEU A 67 9.99 11.00 -12.51
C LEU A 67 10.29 12.38 -11.97
N ARG A 68 9.99 13.42 -12.76
CA ARG A 68 10.00 14.80 -12.30
C ARG A 68 8.65 15.43 -12.57
N ILE A 69 7.93 15.79 -11.51
CA ILE A 69 6.58 16.36 -11.58
C ILE A 69 6.60 17.69 -10.83
N ASP A 70 6.13 18.76 -11.45
CA ASP A 70 6.07 20.08 -10.84
C ASP A 70 7.41 20.54 -10.22
N SER A 71 8.51 20.24 -10.92
CA SER A 71 9.89 20.50 -10.48
C SER A 71 10.40 19.68 -9.29
N LYS A 72 9.58 18.79 -8.71
CA LYS A 72 9.95 17.85 -7.63
C LYS A 72 10.44 16.53 -8.23
N ASP A 73 11.52 15.99 -7.67
CA ASP A 73 12.03 14.68 -8.05
C ASP A 73 11.25 13.60 -7.29
N CYS A 74 10.69 12.64 -8.02
CA CYS A 74 9.78 11.63 -7.50
C CYS A 74 10.25 10.23 -7.92
N THR A 75 9.88 9.21 -7.16
CA THR A 75 10.10 7.81 -7.54
C THR A 75 8.78 7.08 -7.60
N LEU A 76 8.45 6.57 -8.77
CA LEU A 76 7.31 5.71 -8.99
C LEU A 76 7.68 4.26 -8.71
N ILE A 77 6.95 3.62 -7.82
CA ILE A 77 7.02 2.20 -7.51
C ILE A 77 5.74 1.53 -7.99
N LYS A 78 5.88 0.55 -8.89
CA LYS A 78 4.75 -0.17 -9.50
C LYS A 78 4.54 -1.48 -8.75
N LEU A 79 3.33 -1.71 -8.26
CA LEU A 79 2.86 -2.99 -7.76
C LEU A 79 1.75 -3.51 -8.67
N ASN A 80 1.36 -4.78 -8.51
CA ASN A 80 0.20 -5.32 -9.22
C ASN A 80 -1.05 -4.50 -8.86
N GLY A 81 -1.69 -3.90 -9.87
CA GLY A 81 -2.94 -3.14 -9.74
C GLY A 81 -2.81 -1.71 -9.21
N ILE A 82 -1.67 -1.31 -8.64
CA ILE A 82 -1.48 0.04 -8.07
C ILE A 82 -0.06 0.58 -8.29
N SER A 83 0.01 1.84 -8.70
CA SER A 83 1.26 2.59 -8.86
C SER A 83 1.40 3.66 -7.79
N HIS A 84 2.49 3.63 -7.00
CA HIS A 84 2.76 4.58 -5.91
C HIS A 84 3.89 5.54 -6.26
N LEU A 85 3.59 6.83 -6.33
CA LEU A 85 4.57 7.89 -6.48
C LEU A 85 5.05 8.36 -5.11
N VAL A 86 6.31 8.12 -4.80
CA VAL A 86 6.97 8.57 -3.57
C VAL A 86 7.64 9.92 -3.80
N VAL A 87 7.40 10.86 -2.90
CA VAL A 87 8.02 12.19 -2.89
C VAL A 87 8.46 12.56 -1.47
N GLU A 88 9.71 13.00 -1.31
CA GLU A 88 10.28 13.44 -0.01
C GLU A 88 9.95 14.93 0.23
N GLU A 89 8.66 15.26 0.35
CA GLU A 89 8.17 16.63 0.54
C GLU A 89 7.07 16.67 1.60
N GLU A 90 6.76 17.86 2.11
CA GLU A 90 5.57 18.07 2.95
C GLU A 90 4.27 17.82 2.16
N GLU A 91 3.20 17.49 2.89
CA GLU A 91 1.87 17.27 2.33
C GLU A 91 1.40 18.47 1.49
N ASP A 92 1.08 18.20 0.22
CA ASP A 92 0.68 19.23 -0.75
C ASP A 92 -0.47 18.70 -1.62
N ARG A 93 -1.69 19.16 -1.33
CA ARG A 93 -2.89 18.67 -2.01
C ARG A 93 -2.91 19.03 -3.50
N ASP A 94 -2.38 20.19 -3.88
CA ASP A 94 -2.33 20.63 -5.28
C ASP A 94 -1.33 19.78 -6.08
N PHE A 95 -0.23 19.38 -5.44
CA PHE A 95 0.71 18.43 -6.03
C PHE A 95 0.08 17.06 -6.28
N VAL A 96 -0.77 16.56 -5.37
CA VAL A 96 -1.48 15.28 -5.57
C VAL A 96 -2.28 15.29 -6.86
N ASP A 97 -3.03 16.37 -7.15
CA ASP A 97 -3.83 16.45 -8.37
C ASP A 97 -2.95 16.44 -9.63
N LYS A 98 -1.86 17.22 -9.65
CA LYS A 98 -0.88 17.23 -10.75
C LYS A 98 -0.21 15.86 -10.94
N ALA A 99 0.16 15.20 -9.84
CA ALA A 99 0.75 13.87 -9.87
C ALA A 99 -0.23 12.85 -10.47
N LEU A 100 -1.49 12.87 -10.03
CA LEU A 100 -2.52 11.97 -10.57
C LEU A 100 -2.78 12.21 -12.06
N GLU A 101 -2.77 13.44 -12.55
CA GLU A 101 -2.89 13.72 -13.98
C GLU A 101 -1.78 13.05 -14.81
N VAL A 102 -0.53 13.15 -14.36
CA VAL A 102 0.61 12.50 -15.01
C VAL A 102 0.48 10.99 -14.93
N LEU A 103 0.20 10.45 -13.74
CA LEU A 103 0.13 9.00 -13.52
C LEU A 103 -0.98 8.36 -14.36
N LYS A 104 -2.17 8.94 -14.42
CA LYS A 104 -3.30 8.41 -15.21
C LYS A 104 -3.06 8.47 -16.71
N LYS A 105 -2.30 9.48 -17.16
CA LYS A 105 -1.99 9.65 -18.58
C LYS A 105 -0.96 8.63 -19.05
N ASP A 106 0.08 8.41 -18.24
CA ASP A 106 1.26 7.65 -18.65
C ASP A 106 1.25 6.20 -18.13
N HIS A 107 0.44 5.91 -17.12
CA HIS A 107 0.24 4.58 -16.53
C HIS A 107 -1.25 4.25 -16.48
N LYS A 108 -1.62 2.98 -16.70
CA LYS A 108 -3.02 2.52 -16.79
C LYS A 108 -3.30 1.46 -15.74
N ASP A 109 -3.22 1.87 -14.49
CA ASP A 109 -3.40 1.00 -13.32
C ASP A 109 -4.80 1.20 -12.72
N GLU A 110 -5.24 0.28 -11.86
CA GLU A 110 -6.57 0.33 -11.24
C GLU A 110 -6.63 1.36 -10.11
N ALA A 111 -5.48 1.66 -9.51
CA ALA A 111 -5.33 2.66 -8.48
C ALA A 111 -3.96 3.36 -8.56
N TYR A 112 -3.89 4.54 -7.96
CA TYR A 112 -2.69 5.37 -7.90
C TYR A 112 -2.50 5.91 -6.49
N GLY A 113 -1.30 5.78 -5.95
CA GLY A 113 -0.90 6.37 -4.68
C GLY A 113 0.05 7.54 -4.87
N VAL A 114 -0.12 8.60 -4.10
CA VAL A 114 0.87 9.69 -3.94
C VAL A 114 1.28 9.70 -2.47
N LEU A 115 2.55 9.40 -2.20
CA LEU A 115 3.09 9.21 -0.86
C LEU A 115 4.05 10.34 -0.53
N PHE A 116 3.65 11.21 0.39
CA PHE A 116 4.54 12.18 1.00
C PHE A 116 5.32 11.50 2.12
N LEU A 117 6.63 11.39 1.98
CA LEU A 117 7.50 10.67 2.89
C LEU A 117 8.40 11.62 3.69
N ASP A 118 8.25 11.62 5.01
CA ASP A 118 9.26 12.16 5.93
C ASP A 118 10.23 11.01 6.28
N LYS A 119 11.35 10.99 5.56
CA LYS A 119 12.38 9.94 5.71
C LYS A 119 13.08 9.97 7.07
N GLU A 120 13.23 11.14 7.68
CA GLU A 120 13.87 11.25 9.00
C GLU A 120 12.98 10.67 10.10
N LYS A 121 11.67 10.94 10.03
CA LYS A 121 10.70 10.44 11.02
C LYS A 121 10.16 9.05 10.68
N LEU A 122 10.45 8.53 9.48
CA LEU A 122 9.83 7.33 8.91
C LEU A 122 8.30 7.42 9.00
N ASP A 123 7.77 8.56 8.56
CA ASP A 123 6.33 8.85 8.54
C ASP A 123 5.87 9.10 7.11
N MET A 124 4.70 8.59 6.75
CA MET A 124 4.14 8.78 5.41
C MET A 124 2.70 9.29 5.46
N ILE A 125 2.36 10.18 4.54
CA ILE A 125 1.00 10.63 4.28
C ILE A 125 0.60 10.11 2.89
N PRO A 126 -0.20 9.03 2.83
CA PRO A 126 -0.66 8.45 1.58
C PRO A 126 -1.96 9.09 1.10
N TYR A 127 -1.98 9.46 -0.18
CA TYR A 127 -3.20 9.73 -0.94
C TYR A 127 -3.41 8.59 -1.93
N VAL A 128 -4.59 7.98 -1.94
CA VAL A 128 -4.92 6.89 -2.85
C VAL A 128 -6.14 7.27 -3.67
N TYR A 129 -5.98 7.24 -4.99
CA TYR A 129 -7.06 7.34 -5.96
C TYR A 129 -7.35 5.96 -6.54
N VAL A 130 -8.63 5.60 -6.65
CA VAL A 130 -9.09 4.34 -7.24
C VAL A 130 -9.97 4.64 -8.46
N GLU A 131 -9.61 4.09 -9.62
CA GLU A 131 -10.31 4.33 -10.89
C GLU A 131 -11.74 3.79 -10.88
N GLY A 132 -11.93 2.57 -10.38
CA GLY A 132 -13.25 1.91 -10.43
C GLY A 132 -14.33 2.61 -9.59
N SER A 133 -13.94 3.37 -8.56
CA SER A 133 -14.86 4.15 -7.73
C SER A 133 -14.81 5.66 -7.98
N ASP A 134 -13.85 6.16 -8.76
CA ASP A 134 -13.56 7.59 -8.95
C ASP A 134 -13.44 8.35 -7.62
N THR A 135 -12.65 7.79 -6.70
CA THR A 135 -12.48 8.35 -5.36
C THR A 135 -11.02 8.58 -5.02
N LEU A 136 -10.73 9.73 -4.44
CA LEU A 136 -9.45 10.07 -3.84
C LEU A 136 -9.59 10.21 -2.32
N PHE A 137 -8.78 9.45 -1.57
CA PHE A 137 -8.74 9.51 -0.12
C PHE A 137 -7.32 9.77 0.38
N ARG A 138 -7.22 10.62 1.39
CA ARG A 138 -6.04 10.69 2.26
C ARG A 138 -6.16 9.57 3.29
N GLU A 139 -5.39 8.50 3.12
CA GLU A 139 -5.54 7.32 3.97
C GLU A 139 -4.79 7.47 5.31
N SER A 140 -5.33 6.84 6.35
CA SER A 140 -4.66 6.72 7.65
C SER A 140 -3.76 5.48 7.75
N SER A 141 -3.81 4.60 6.75
CA SER A 141 -2.91 3.45 6.61
C SER A 141 -2.98 2.93 5.17
N CYS A 142 -1.84 2.56 4.59
CA CYS A 142 -1.78 2.05 3.22
C CYS A 142 -0.79 0.87 3.14
N GLY A 143 -1.30 -0.36 3.00
CA GLY A 143 -0.45 -1.56 2.98
C GLY A 143 0.51 -1.61 1.79
N SER A 144 0.01 -1.29 0.59
CA SER A 144 0.83 -1.22 -0.63
C SER A 144 1.79 -0.01 -0.59
N GLY A 145 1.36 1.11 0.01
CA GLY A 145 2.24 2.27 0.23
C GLY A 145 3.42 1.95 1.16
N THR A 146 3.24 1.12 2.19
CA THR A 146 4.34 0.63 3.03
C THR A 146 5.38 -0.13 2.21
N ILE A 147 4.96 -1.02 1.30
CA ILE A 147 5.89 -1.76 0.43
C ILE A 147 6.62 -0.81 -0.51
N ALA A 148 5.90 0.16 -1.09
CA ALA A 148 6.49 1.16 -1.96
C ALA A 148 7.59 1.97 -1.23
N VAL A 149 7.33 2.43 0.00
CA VAL A 149 8.33 3.16 0.79
C VAL A 149 9.51 2.26 1.17
N VAL A 150 9.27 1.01 1.57
CA VAL A 150 10.37 0.07 1.87
C VAL A 150 11.24 -0.16 0.64
N ASN A 151 10.66 -0.31 -0.55
CA ASN A 151 11.44 -0.45 -1.78
C ASN A 151 12.15 0.86 -2.17
N TYR A 152 11.52 2.01 -1.94
CA TYR A 152 12.16 3.30 -2.16
C TYR A 152 13.43 3.46 -1.30
N LEU A 153 13.35 3.07 -0.03
CA LEU A 153 14.43 3.12 0.95
C LEU A 153 15.43 1.95 0.84
N GLU A 154 15.28 1.04 -0.13
CA GLU A 154 16.04 -0.22 -0.22
C GLU A 154 17.57 -0.03 -0.11
N GLU A 155 18.14 1.00 -0.72
CA GLU A 155 19.58 1.29 -0.63
C GLU A 155 20.05 1.72 0.78
N ASP A 156 19.18 2.39 1.54
CA ASP A 156 19.45 2.76 2.92
C ASP A 156 19.20 1.61 3.89
N ILE A 157 18.28 0.72 3.51
CA ILE A 157 17.94 -0.48 4.26
C ILE A 157 18.96 -1.59 4.06
N ALA A 158 19.57 -1.73 2.88
CA ALA A 158 20.64 -2.71 2.62
C ALA A 158 21.90 -2.44 3.47
N LYS A 159 22.01 -1.24 4.06
CA LYS A 159 23.04 -0.89 5.04
C LYS A 159 22.69 -1.39 6.45
N LEU A 160 21.42 -1.71 6.71
CA LEU A 160 20.94 -2.35 7.93
C LEU A 160 21.16 -3.86 7.78
N GLY A 161 21.65 -4.53 8.83
CA GLY A 161 21.96 -5.97 8.79
C GLY A 161 20.73 -6.87 8.54
N GLU A 162 20.93 -8.18 8.46
CA GLU A 162 19.94 -9.15 7.96
C GLU A 162 18.59 -9.21 8.72
N ASP A 163 18.51 -8.68 9.95
CA ASP A 163 17.27 -8.61 10.76
C ASP A 163 16.93 -7.17 11.13
N TYR A 164 16.13 -6.49 10.30
CA TYR A 164 15.61 -5.16 10.61
C TYR A 164 14.08 -5.15 10.63
N LYS A 165 13.51 -4.32 11.53
CA LYS A 165 12.08 -4.04 11.57
C LYS A 165 11.87 -2.57 11.27
N ILE A 166 11.26 -2.27 10.13
CA ILE A 166 10.84 -0.91 9.79
C ILE A 166 9.42 -0.70 10.28
N SER A 167 9.20 0.39 10.99
CA SER A 167 7.86 0.83 11.41
C SER A 167 7.64 2.19 10.77
N ILE A 168 6.75 2.22 9.78
CA ILE A 168 6.34 3.47 9.13
C ILE A 168 5.11 3.98 9.85
N LYS A 169 5.17 5.22 10.32
CA LYS A 169 4.02 5.91 10.90
C LYS A 169 3.13 6.46 9.79
N PHE A 170 1.86 6.64 10.14
CA PHE A 170 0.90 7.32 9.29
C PHE A 170 0.34 8.49 10.09
N SER A 171 0.59 9.70 9.62
CA SER A 171 0.04 10.91 10.24
C SER A 171 -1.46 11.02 9.94
N CYS A 172 -2.28 10.72 10.94
CA CYS A 172 -3.71 11.03 10.95
C CYS A 172 -3.93 12.51 11.33
N LEU A 173 -4.94 13.13 10.74
CA LEU A 173 -5.45 14.45 11.16
C LEU A 173 -5.96 14.41 12.61
#